data_AF-A0A1Q6RSJ1-F1
#
_entry.id   AF-A0A1Q6RSJ1-F1
#
_cell.length_a   1.000
_cell.length_b   1.000
_cell.length_c   1.000
_cell.angle_alpha   90.00
_cell.angle_beta   90.00
_cell.angle_gamma   90.00
#
_symmetry.space_group_name_H-M   'P 1'
#
loop_
_entity.id
_entity.type
_entity.pdbx_description
1 polymer ?
#
loop_
_entity_poly.entity_id
_entity_poly.type
_entity_poly.pdbx_seq_one_letter_code
_entity_poly.pdbx_strand_id
1 'polypeptide(L)'
;KAPVTACAPAGPENAAKIAAIMGMEAPSGDKMVAHVLCNGGCNAKDNFEYRGVKDCLAATKVCGGDAKACRYGCFGFGSCVAACKFDAIHVENGVAVVDKEKCTNCGACRAACPHHLIVEVPYKQKVFVNCSNKDKGPAVTKVCANSCIACGMCERTCKFDAIHVVDNVAVIDYTKCKNCTMCAKACPRNAIEPIPTPEEKEKFKAAQKAAAEKKAAAAKAAAETAAPKAE
;
A
#
# COMPACT_ATOMS: atom_id res chain seq x y z
N LYS A 1 -13.35 -28.78 -0.60
CA LYS A 1 -13.19 -28.74 -2.07
C LYS A 1 -12.31 -27.53 -2.39
N ALA A 2 -11.19 -27.71 -3.09
CA ALA A 2 -10.37 -26.57 -3.50
C ALA A 2 -11.19 -25.71 -4.50
N PRO A 3 -11.15 -24.38 -4.40
CA PRO A 3 -11.86 -23.52 -5.35
C PRO A 3 -11.24 -23.70 -6.74
N VAL A 4 -12.08 -23.67 -7.77
CA VAL A 4 -11.66 -23.75 -9.19
C VAL A 4 -10.71 -22.61 -9.61
N THR A 5 -10.59 -21.57 -8.78
CA THR A 5 -9.65 -20.45 -8.90
C THR A 5 -8.29 -20.68 -8.23
N ALA A 6 -8.06 -21.81 -7.57
CA ALA A 6 -6.85 -22.04 -6.77
C ALA A 6 -5.56 -21.89 -7.60
N CYS A 7 -5.62 -22.20 -8.90
CA CYS A 7 -4.52 -21.93 -9.83
C CYS A 7 -4.69 -20.56 -10.47
N ALA A 8 -4.31 -19.49 -9.76
CA ALA A 8 -4.29 -18.13 -10.31
C ALA A 8 -3.52 -18.00 -11.66
N PRO A 9 -2.42 -18.76 -11.89
CA PRO A 9 -1.74 -18.76 -13.19
C PRO A 9 -2.49 -19.40 -14.35
N ALA A 10 -3.54 -20.20 -14.09
CA ALA A 10 -4.26 -20.90 -15.16
C ALA A 10 -4.99 -19.93 -16.10
N GLY A 11 -5.24 -18.70 -15.66
CA GLY A 11 -6.00 -17.71 -16.41
C GLY A 11 -7.48 -18.08 -16.55
N PRO A 12 -8.31 -17.18 -17.09
CA PRO A 12 -9.76 -17.37 -17.16
C PRO A 12 -10.16 -18.54 -18.07
N GLU A 13 -9.43 -18.77 -19.16
CA GLU A 13 -9.75 -19.82 -20.14
C GLU A 13 -9.54 -21.24 -19.58
N ASN A 14 -8.43 -21.49 -18.89
CA ASN A 14 -8.18 -22.80 -18.31
C ASN A 14 -8.94 -22.98 -16.99
N ALA A 15 -9.19 -21.90 -16.24
CA ALA A 15 -10.09 -21.95 -15.09
C ALA A 15 -11.53 -22.34 -15.50
N ALA A 16 -12.03 -21.86 -16.64
CA ALA A 16 -13.33 -22.27 -17.18
C ALA A 16 -13.37 -23.76 -17.57
N LYS A 17 -12.28 -24.29 -18.17
CA LYS A 17 -12.16 -25.72 -18.47
C LYS A 17 -12.11 -26.58 -17.20
N ILE A 18 -11.36 -26.13 -16.18
CA ILE A 18 -11.29 -26.81 -14.87
C ILE A 18 -12.66 -26.75 -14.16
N ALA A 19 -13.37 -25.62 -14.26
CA ALA A 19 -14.69 -25.43 -13.69
C ALA A 19 -15.76 -26.31 -14.35
N ALA A 20 -15.70 -26.49 -15.68
CA ALA A 20 -16.54 -27.45 -16.41
C ALA A 20 -16.29 -28.90 -15.97
N ILE A 21 -15.03 -29.28 -15.73
CA ILE A 21 -14.68 -30.63 -15.24
C ILE A 21 -15.11 -30.81 -13.77
N MET A 22 -14.99 -29.78 -12.94
CA MET A 22 -15.31 -29.83 -11.51
C MET A 22 -16.78 -29.51 -11.18
N GLY A 23 -17.61 -29.20 -12.17
CA GLY A 23 -19.04 -28.88 -12.00
C GLY A 23 -19.30 -27.61 -11.19
N MET A 24 -18.42 -26.61 -11.29
CA MET A 24 -18.55 -25.31 -10.60
C MET A 24 -18.64 -24.17 -11.62
N GLU A 25 -19.24 -23.05 -11.24
CA GLU A 25 -19.33 -21.88 -12.12
C GLU A 25 -17.96 -21.25 -12.38
N ALA A 26 -17.76 -20.79 -13.62
CA ALA A 26 -16.51 -20.19 -14.06
C ALA A 26 -16.22 -18.91 -13.24
N PRO A 27 -14.98 -18.73 -12.76
CA PRO A 27 -14.68 -17.58 -11.93
C PRO A 27 -14.60 -16.30 -12.74
N SER A 28 -15.60 -15.42 -12.57
CA SER A 28 -15.60 -14.05 -13.08
C SER A 28 -14.90 -13.08 -12.12
N GLY A 29 -13.70 -13.45 -11.63
CA GLY A 29 -12.92 -12.62 -10.73
C GLY A 29 -12.07 -11.60 -11.49
N ASP A 30 -12.05 -10.35 -11.02
CA ASP A 30 -11.11 -9.34 -11.52
C ASP A 30 -9.66 -9.85 -11.40
N LYS A 31 -8.82 -9.55 -12.40
CA LYS A 31 -7.39 -9.89 -12.35
C LYS A 31 -6.80 -9.24 -11.09
N MET A 32 -6.30 -10.06 -10.18
CA MET A 32 -5.55 -9.59 -9.02
C MET A 32 -4.07 -9.54 -9.41
N VAL A 33 -3.32 -8.63 -8.81
CA VAL A 33 -1.87 -8.51 -8.98
C VAL A 33 -1.20 -8.34 -7.63
N ALA A 34 0.05 -8.76 -7.54
CA ALA A 34 0.86 -8.52 -6.35
C ALA A 34 1.31 -7.06 -6.30
N HIS A 35 1.23 -6.45 -5.12
CA HIS A 35 1.72 -5.10 -4.86
C HIS A 35 2.58 -5.08 -3.59
N VAL A 36 3.66 -4.30 -3.61
CA VAL A 36 4.63 -4.24 -2.52
C VAL A 36 4.33 -3.03 -1.62
N LEU A 37 4.05 -3.28 -0.35
CA LEU A 37 3.74 -2.28 0.68
C LEU A 37 5.00 -1.59 1.24
N CYS A 38 5.92 -1.20 0.37
CA CYS A 38 7.13 -0.50 0.79
C CYS A 38 7.60 0.47 -0.29
N ASN A 39 7.90 1.71 0.09
CA ASN A 39 8.62 2.69 -0.72
C ASN A 39 9.88 3.20 0.01
N GLY A 40 10.40 2.35 0.91
CA GLY A 40 11.46 2.68 1.86
C GLY A 40 12.82 2.79 1.19
N GLY A 41 13.23 1.79 0.42
CA GLY A 41 14.43 1.81 -0.43
C GLY A 41 15.61 2.64 0.08
N CYS A 42 16.11 3.52 -0.79
CA CYS A 42 17.12 4.53 -0.47
C CYS A 42 16.64 5.64 0.49
N ASN A 43 15.33 5.77 0.72
CA ASN A 43 14.74 6.76 1.62
C ASN A 43 14.78 6.34 3.09
N ALA A 44 15.11 5.08 3.37
CA ALA A 44 15.33 4.55 4.72
C ALA A 44 16.80 4.65 5.09
N LYS A 45 17.08 5.12 6.31
CA LYS A 45 18.44 5.19 6.85
C LYS A 45 19.03 3.79 6.98
N ASP A 46 20.33 3.69 6.74
CA ASP A 46 21.10 2.49 7.01
C ASP A 46 21.49 2.44 8.49
N ASN A 47 21.39 1.27 9.10
CA ASN A 47 21.82 0.99 10.48
C ASN A 47 23.17 0.26 10.49
N PHE A 48 23.39 -0.67 9.55
CA PHE A 48 24.65 -1.39 9.40
C PHE A 48 24.83 -1.92 7.98
N GLU A 49 26.07 -2.25 7.61
CA GLU A 49 26.38 -2.87 6.32
C GLU A 49 26.25 -4.40 6.44
N TYR A 50 25.27 -4.99 5.76
CA TYR A 50 25.13 -6.43 5.71
C TYR A 50 26.09 -7.04 4.67
N ARG A 51 27.10 -7.76 5.14
CA ARG A 51 28.03 -8.55 4.31
C ARG A 51 27.75 -10.03 4.51
N GLY A 52 26.80 -10.56 3.75
CA GLY A 52 26.38 -11.96 3.83
C GLY A 52 25.67 -12.44 2.57
N VAL A 53 24.99 -13.58 2.68
CA VAL A 53 24.22 -14.17 1.57
C VAL A 53 23.07 -13.23 1.22
N LYS A 54 22.98 -12.84 -0.06
CA LYS A 54 21.93 -11.95 -0.57
C LYS A 54 20.59 -12.68 -0.69
N ASP A 55 20.01 -13.02 0.46
CA ASP A 55 18.68 -13.61 0.59
C ASP A 55 17.97 -12.99 1.81
N CYS A 56 16.71 -12.57 1.62
CA CYS A 56 15.92 -11.93 2.67
C CYS A 56 15.68 -12.86 3.86
N LEU A 57 15.47 -14.16 3.65
CA LEU A 57 15.22 -15.12 4.73
C LEU A 57 16.48 -15.34 5.57
N ALA A 58 17.63 -15.52 4.91
CA ALA A 58 18.93 -15.59 5.57
C ALA A 58 19.23 -14.29 6.34
N ALA A 59 18.97 -13.14 5.72
CA ALA A 59 19.15 -11.84 6.35
C ALA A 59 18.31 -11.71 7.62
N THR A 60 17.00 -12.04 7.62
CA THR A 60 16.16 -11.96 8.83
C THR A 60 16.75 -12.72 10.02
N LYS A 61 17.41 -13.86 9.78
CA LYS A 61 18.03 -14.67 10.84
C LYS A 61 19.33 -14.07 11.38
N VAL A 62 20.03 -13.27 10.59
CA VAL A 62 21.29 -12.63 10.95
C VAL A 62 21.03 -11.16 11.29
N CYS A 63 20.92 -10.85 12.59
CA CYS A 63 20.70 -9.50 13.13
C CYS A 63 19.36 -8.83 12.77
N GLY A 64 18.31 -9.60 12.43
CA GLY A 64 16.98 -9.05 12.15
C GLY A 64 16.78 -8.56 10.71
N GLY A 65 17.82 -8.63 9.88
CA GLY A 65 17.74 -8.64 8.42
C GLY A 65 17.79 -7.33 7.66
N ASP A 66 17.52 -6.17 8.28
CA ASP A 66 17.69 -4.90 7.59
C ASP A 66 19.09 -4.32 7.78
N ALA A 67 19.83 -4.15 6.69
CA ALA A 67 20.87 -3.11 6.62
C ALA A 67 20.27 -1.71 6.84
N LYS A 68 18.97 -1.57 6.56
CA LYS A 68 18.15 -0.40 6.88
C LYS A 68 17.86 -0.33 8.37
N ALA A 69 17.36 0.81 8.83
CA ALA A 69 16.90 1.02 10.21
C ALA A 69 15.40 0.71 10.38
N CYS A 70 14.74 0.32 9.28
CA CYS A 70 13.31 0.07 9.24
C CYS A 70 13.03 -1.43 9.33
N ARG A 71 12.72 -1.91 10.55
CA ARG A 71 12.43 -3.32 10.85
C ARG A 71 11.30 -3.94 10.02
N TYR A 72 10.41 -3.13 9.46
CA TYR A 72 9.27 -3.57 8.64
C TYR A 72 9.50 -3.33 7.14
N GLY A 73 10.69 -2.88 6.74
CA GLY A 73 10.99 -2.48 5.36
C GLY A 73 11.29 -3.66 4.44
N CYS A 74 11.25 -3.40 3.13
CA CYS A 74 11.84 -4.32 2.15
C CYS A 74 13.36 -4.28 2.29
N PHE A 75 14.01 -5.45 2.32
CA PHE A 75 15.47 -5.53 2.40
C PHE A 75 16.17 -5.37 1.05
N GLY A 76 15.44 -5.57 -0.06
CA GLY A 76 16.02 -5.47 -1.40
C GLY A 76 16.97 -6.61 -1.80
N PHE A 77 17.04 -7.72 -1.04
CA PHE A 77 17.91 -8.86 -1.42
C PHE A 77 17.32 -9.78 -2.51
N GLY A 78 16.06 -9.58 -2.90
CA GLY A 78 15.53 -10.21 -4.11
C GLY A 78 15.00 -11.65 -3.96
N SER A 79 14.72 -12.16 -2.75
CA SER A 79 14.09 -13.49 -2.59
C SER A 79 12.74 -13.61 -3.33
N CYS A 80 12.01 -12.50 -3.45
CA CYS A 80 10.79 -12.43 -4.24
C CYS A 80 11.02 -12.54 -5.76
N VAL A 81 12.17 -12.07 -6.26
CA VAL A 81 12.59 -12.20 -7.66
C VAL A 81 12.92 -13.66 -7.95
N ALA A 82 13.70 -14.31 -7.07
CA ALA A 82 14.03 -15.73 -7.20
C ALA A 82 12.79 -16.65 -7.14
N ALA A 83 11.76 -16.25 -6.39
CA ALA A 83 10.49 -17.00 -6.31
C ALA A 83 9.59 -16.79 -7.54
N CYS A 84 9.81 -15.74 -8.33
CA CYS A 84 8.94 -15.40 -9.46
C CYS A 84 9.35 -16.18 -10.72
N LYS A 85 8.55 -17.17 -11.13
CA LYS A 85 8.75 -17.92 -12.38
C LYS A 85 8.32 -17.16 -13.65
N PHE A 86 7.65 -16.01 -13.48
CA PHE A 86 7.11 -15.19 -14.57
C PHE A 86 7.92 -13.91 -14.81
N ASP A 87 9.02 -13.74 -14.08
CA ASP A 87 9.88 -12.56 -14.14
C ASP A 87 9.10 -11.23 -14.06
N ALA A 88 8.14 -11.21 -13.12
CA ALA A 88 7.22 -10.10 -12.90
C ALA A 88 7.66 -9.19 -11.73
N ILE A 89 8.77 -9.49 -11.06
CA ILE A 89 9.25 -8.73 -9.90
C ILE A 89 10.72 -8.43 -10.10
N HIS A 90 11.11 -7.17 -9.95
CA HIS A 90 12.50 -6.72 -10.00
C HIS A 90 12.81 -5.88 -8.76
N VAL A 91 14.05 -5.87 -8.28
CA VAL A 91 14.45 -4.98 -7.19
C VAL A 91 15.10 -3.74 -7.77
N GLU A 92 14.47 -2.59 -7.54
CA GLU A 92 14.97 -1.27 -7.94
C GLU A 92 15.10 -0.39 -6.71
N ASN A 93 16.22 0.34 -6.58
CA ASN A 93 16.47 1.25 -5.45
C ASN A 93 16.29 0.62 -4.05
N GLY A 94 16.55 -0.70 -3.93
CA GLY A 94 16.40 -1.46 -2.69
C GLY A 94 14.97 -1.87 -2.35
N VAL A 95 14.01 -1.71 -3.28
CA VAL A 95 12.61 -2.13 -3.11
C VAL A 95 12.20 -3.03 -4.26
N ALA A 96 11.40 -4.05 -3.98
CA ALA A 96 10.79 -4.87 -5.02
C ALA A 96 9.67 -4.09 -5.75
N VAL A 97 9.78 -3.97 -7.06
CA VAL A 97 8.79 -3.40 -7.99
C VAL A 97 8.16 -4.54 -8.78
N VAL A 98 6.84 -4.52 -8.89
CA VAL A 98 6.07 -5.56 -9.58
C VAL A 98 5.53 -5.04 -10.91
N ASP A 99 5.80 -5.77 -11.98
CA ASP A 99 5.19 -5.58 -13.29
C ASP A 99 3.78 -6.19 -13.29
N LYS A 100 2.77 -5.32 -13.43
CA LYS A 100 1.34 -5.70 -13.39
C LYS A 100 0.91 -6.50 -14.62
N GLU A 101 1.62 -6.39 -15.74
CA GLU A 101 1.28 -7.08 -16.98
C GLU A 101 1.64 -8.56 -16.87
N LYS A 102 2.86 -8.83 -16.40
CA LYS A 102 3.40 -10.19 -16.22
C LYS A 102 2.90 -10.91 -14.98
N CYS A 103 2.41 -10.18 -13.96
CA CYS A 103 1.94 -10.78 -12.72
C CYS A 103 0.66 -11.62 -12.94
N THR A 104 0.70 -12.87 -12.49
CA THR A 104 -0.41 -13.84 -12.54
C THR A 104 -1.06 -14.12 -11.18
N ASN A 105 -0.68 -13.37 -10.14
CA ASN A 105 -1.13 -13.57 -8.75
C ASN A 105 -0.91 -15.00 -8.19
N CYS A 106 0.20 -15.65 -8.55
CA CYS A 106 0.51 -16.99 -8.08
C CYS A 106 0.80 -17.11 -6.57
N GLY A 107 1.00 -15.98 -5.87
CA GLY A 107 1.26 -15.94 -4.41
C GLY A 107 2.67 -16.38 -3.97
N ALA A 108 3.51 -16.88 -4.88
CA ALA A 108 4.86 -17.37 -4.54
C ALA A 108 5.74 -16.28 -3.87
N CYS A 109 5.65 -15.04 -4.36
CA CYS A 109 6.37 -13.92 -3.81
C CYS A 109 5.91 -13.54 -2.39
N ARG A 110 4.61 -13.66 -2.08
CA ARG A 110 4.06 -13.42 -0.73
C ARG A 110 4.60 -14.42 0.28
N ALA A 111 4.70 -15.70 -0.12
CA ALA A 111 5.27 -16.75 0.73
C ALA A 111 6.77 -16.58 0.94
N ALA A 112 7.50 -16.09 -0.07
CA ALA A 112 8.94 -15.87 0.01
C ALA A 112 9.34 -14.63 0.84
N CYS A 113 8.41 -13.71 1.11
CA CYS A 113 8.68 -12.48 1.85
C CYS A 113 8.58 -12.71 3.36
N PRO A 114 9.69 -12.67 4.14
CA PRO A 114 9.64 -12.83 5.61
C PRO A 114 8.85 -11.74 6.32
N HIS A 115 8.76 -10.54 5.73
CA HIS A 115 8.02 -9.41 6.28
C HIS A 115 6.59 -9.30 5.76
N HIS A 116 6.14 -10.23 4.92
CA HIS A 116 4.80 -10.25 4.34
C HIS A 116 4.35 -8.91 3.72
N LEU A 117 5.28 -8.22 3.05
CA LEU A 117 5.04 -6.90 2.44
C LEU A 117 4.26 -6.96 1.12
N ILE A 118 4.02 -8.15 0.59
CA ILE A 118 3.42 -8.34 -0.74
C ILE A 118 1.96 -8.73 -0.59
N VAL A 119 1.07 -7.82 -0.95
CA VAL A 119 -0.39 -8.01 -0.89
C VAL A 119 -0.99 -8.19 -2.27
N GLU A 120 -2.17 -8.80 -2.34
CA GLU A 120 -2.94 -8.85 -3.57
C GLU A 120 -3.82 -7.62 -3.66
N VAL A 121 -3.84 -7.03 -4.84
CA VAL A 121 -4.70 -5.89 -5.15
C VAL A 121 -5.39 -6.11 -6.49
N PRO A 122 -6.61 -5.59 -6.67
CA PRO A 122 -7.27 -5.64 -7.98
C PRO A 122 -6.51 -4.81 -9.02
N TYR A 123 -6.36 -5.34 -10.24
CA TYR A 123 -5.63 -4.70 -11.35
C TYR A 123 -6.14 -3.29 -11.68
N LYS A 124 -7.44 -3.05 -11.50
CA LYS A 124 -8.09 -1.75 -11.76
C LYS A 124 -7.72 -0.68 -10.75
N GLN A 125 -7.22 -1.06 -9.57
CA GLN A 125 -6.89 -0.10 -8.53
C GLN A 125 -5.61 0.66 -8.90
N LYS A 126 -5.63 1.97 -8.66
CA LYS A 126 -4.49 2.87 -8.89
C LYS A 126 -3.89 3.37 -7.58
N VAL A 127 -4.68 3.35 -6.52
CA VAL A 127 -4.31 3.92 -5.21
C VAL A 127 -3.82 2.82 -4.28
N PHE A 128 -2.59 2.97 -3.77
CA PHE A 128 -1.96 1.99 -2.87
C PHE A 128 -1.23 2.67 -1.72
N VAL A 129 -1.21 2.04 -0.53
CA VAL A 129 -0.37 2.50 0.59
C VAL A 129 0.94 1.74 0.56
N ASN A 130 2.06 2.41 0.32
CA ASN A 130 3.37 1.79 0.17
C ASN A 130 4.17 1.84 1.49
N CYS A 131 3.53 1.48 2.60
CA CYS A 131 4.17 1.39 3.90
C CYS A 131 3.50 0.31 4.75
N SER A 132 4.30 -0.45 5.49
CA SER A 132 3.86 -1.44 6.50
C SER A 132 4.43 -1.15 7.89
N ASN A 133 5.07 0.01 8.08
CA ASN A 133 5.65 0.36 9.37
C ASN A 133 4.53 0.66 10.38
N LYS A 134 4.58 -0.05 11.52
CA LYS A 134 3.61 0.05 12.62
C LYS A 134 4.03 1.01 13.73
N ASP A 135 5.23 1.59 13.65
CA ASP A 135 5.72 2.58 14.62
C ASP A 135 4.97 3.92 14.45
N LYS A 136 4.91 4.75 15.50
CA LYS A 136 4.16 6.03 15.47
C LYS A 136 5.07 7.25 15.38
N GLY A 137 4.62 8.25 14.62
CA GLY A 137 5.07 9.64 14.73
C GLY A 137 6.57 9.86 14.47
N PRO A 138 7.31 10.53 15.38
CA PRO A 138 8.67 10.97 15.11
C PRO A 138 9.70 9.83 15.00
N ALA A 139 9.43 8.67 15.59
CA ALA A 139 10.29 7.49 15.46
C ALA A 139 10.41 7.06 14.00
N VAL A 140 9.28 7.01 13.30
CA VAL A 140 9.19 6.65 11.88
C VAL A 140 9.86 7.67 10.98
N THR A 141 9.68 8.96 11.25
CA THR A 141 10.29 10.05 10.46
C THR A 141 11.81 10.06 10.56
N LYS A 142 12.37 9.62 11.69
CA LYS A 142 13.82 9.47 11.84
C LYS A 142 14.39 8.32 11.02
N VAL A 143 13.57 7.30 10.73
CA VAL A 143 13.99 6.07 10.06
C VAL A 143 13.79 6.14 8.55
N CYS A 144 12.65 6.64 8.08
CA CYS A 144 12.30 6.66 6.66
C CYS A 144 11.67 7.99 6.23
N ALA A 145 12.11 8.50 5.08
CA ALA A 145 11.62 9.75 4.52
C ALA A 145 10.24 9.64 3.83
N ASN A 146 9.74 8.44 3.53
CA ASN A 146 8.46 8.23 2.81
C ASN A 146 7.44 7.33 3.54
N SER A 147 7.64 7.15 4.84
CA SER A 147 6.82 6.26 5.68
C SER A 147 5.51 6.89 6.14
N CYS A 148 4.50 6.04 6.38
CA CYS A 148 3.25 6.45 7.00
C CYS A 148 3.50 6.83 8.48
N ILE A 149 2.99 7.99 8.90
CA ILE A 149 3.14 8.50 10.28
C ILE A 149 1.83 8.43 11.08
N ALA A 150 0.85 7.64 10.62
CA ALA A 150 -0.46 7.51 11.25
C ALA A 150 -1.24 8.83 11.48
N CYS A 151 -1.06 9.84 10.61
CA CYS A 151 -1.64 11.18 10.82
C CYS A 151 -3.18 11.28 10.64
N GLY A 152 -3.82 10.25 10.08
CA GLY A 152 -5.27 10.21 9.82
C GLY A 152 -5.79 11.19 8.76
N MET A 153 -4.91 11.92 8.04
CA MET A 153 -5.35 12.86 7.01
C MET A 153 -6.03 12.16 5.82
N CYS A 154 -5.53 10.99 5.43
CA CYS A 154 -6.11 10.20 4.36
C CYS A 154 -7.55 9.74 4.67
N GLU A 155 -7.78 9.30 5.91
CA GLU A 155 -9.09 8.88 6.42
C GLU A 155 -10.08 10.05 6.43
N ARG A 156 -9.72 11.19 7.02
CA ARG A 156 -10.57 12.40 7.03
C ARG A 156 -10.89 12.96 5.64
N THR A 157 -10.02 12.73 4.66
CA THR A 157 -10.21 13.21 3.28
C THR A 157 -11.12 12.29 2.47
N CYS A 158 -11.23 11.01 2.86
CA CYS A 158 -11.94 10.02 2.08
C CYS A 158 -13.46 10.15 2.27
N LYS A 159 -14.16 10.64 1.24
CA LYS A 159 -15.64 10.74 1.23
C LYS A 159 -16.35 9.39 1.18
N PHE A 160 -15.63 8.32 0.84
CA PHE A 160 -16.17 6.98 0.65
C PHE A 160 -15.83 6.03 1.79
N ASP A 161 -15.18 6.52 2.85
CA ASP A 161 -14.79 5.71 4.02
C ASP A 161 -14.02 4.43 3.63
N ALA A 162 -13.14 4.57 2.65
CA ALA A 162 -12.39 3.47 2.04
C ALA A 162 -10.96 3.30 2.59
N ILE A 163 -10.52 4.15 3.53
CA ILE A 163 -9.16 4.12 4.08
C ILE A 163 -9.20 4.39 5.57
N HIS A 164 -8.64 3.47 6.35
CA HIS A 164 -8.59 3.55 7.81
C HIS A 164 -7.16 3.37 8.30
N VAL A 165 -6.83 4.02 9.41
CA VAL A 165 -5.54 3.80 10.08
C VAL A 165 -5.69 2.67 11.10
N VAL A 166 -5.16 1.50 10.78
CA VAL A 166 -5.14 0.31 11.66
C VAL A 166 -3.69 0.02 12.00
N ASP A 167 -3.38 -0.24 13.28
CA ASP A 167 -1.99 -0.48 13.73
C ASP A 167 -0.98 0.60 13.32
N ASN A 168 -1.41 1.86 13.25
CA ASN A 168 -0.59 3.01 12.85
C ASN A 168 -0.16 3.03 11.37
N VAL A 169 -0.71 2.13 10.56
CA VAL A 169 -0.55 2.12 9.12
C VAL A 169 -1.89 2.35 8.45
N ALA A 170 -1.91 3.06 7.32
CA ALA A 170 -3.13 3.26 6.56
C ALA A 170 -3.43 1.99 5.75
N VAL A 171 -4.64 1.47 5.85
CA VAL A 171 -5.12 0.29 5.12
C VAL A 171 -6.31 0.72 4.27
N ILE A 172 -6.30 0.36 2.98
CA ILE A 172 -7.36 0.69 2.03
C ILE A 172 -8.27 -0.52 1.85
N ASP A 173 -9.57 -0.29 1.95
CA ASP A 173 -10.58 -1.21 1.50
C ASP A 173 -10.84 -1.00 0.00
N TYR A 174 -10.35 -1.92 -0.82
CA TYR A 174 -10.47 -1.87 -2.27
C TYR A 174 -11.90 -2.07 -2.78
N THR A 175 -12.84 -2.52 -1.94
CA THR A 175 -14.25 -2.66 -2.34
C THR A 175 -14.97 -1.32 -2.40
N LYS A 176 -14.60 -0.40 -1.49
CA LYS A 176 -15.17 0.96 -1.39
C LYS A 176 -14.38 2.00 -2.19
N CYS A 177 -13.09 1.76 -2.44
CA CYS A 177 -12.22 2.72 -3.12
C CYS A 177 -12.65 2.95 -4.59
N LYS A 178 -12.92 4.22 -4.93
CA LYS A 178 -13.26 4.68 -6.29
C LYS A 178 -12.09 5.28 -7.07
N ASN A 179 -10.85 5.13 -6.60
CA ASN A 179 -9.63 5.68 -7.25
C ASN A 179 -9.62 7.21 -7.45
N CYS A 180 -10.20 7.98 -6.53
CA CYS A 180 -10.24 9.45 -6.63
C CYS A 180 -8.91 10.17 -6.31
N THR A 181 -7.86 9.43 -5.91
CA THR A 181 -6.49 9.90 -5.58
C THR A 181 -6.36 11.01 -4.52
N MET A 182 -7.46 11.43 -3.87
CA MET A 182 -7.44 12.50 -2.86
C MET A 182 -6.59 12.15 -1.64
N CYS A 183 -6.56 10.87 -1.25
CA CYS A 183 -5.73 10.39 -0.14
C CYS A 183 -4.22 10.54 -0.43
N ALA A 184 -3.79 10.34 -1.68
CA ALA A 184 -2.40 10.51 -2.08
C ALA A 184 -1.97 11.98 -1.98
N LYS A 185 -2.85 12.89 -2.42
CA LYS A 185 -2.63 14.35 -2.32
C LYS A 185 -2.63 14.85 -0.87
N ALA A 186 -3.44 14.24 -0.01
CA ALA A 186 -3.48 14.55 1.42
C ALA A 186 -2.24 14.05 2.18
N CYS A 187 -1.51 13.07 1.66
CA CYS A 187 -0.38 12.47 2.37
C CYS A 187 0.84 13.40 2.37
N PRO A 188 1.30 13.92 3.52
CA PRO A 188 2.49 14.76 3.58
C PRO A 188 3.77 13.96 3.33
N ARG A 189 3.74 12.63 3.54
CA ARG A 189 4.91 11.74 3.48
C ARG A 189 5.08 10.99 2.16
N ASN A 190 4.23 11.19 1.15
CA ASN A 190 4.28 10.41 -0.10
C ASN A 190 4.19 8.89 0.10
N ALA A 191 3.55 8.44 1.19
CA ALA A 191 3.40 7.03 1.50
C ALA A 191 2.28 6.35 0.68
N ILE A 192 1.53 7.10 -0.12
CA ILE A 192 0.39 6.60 -0.91
C ILE A 192 0.68 6.90 -2.39
N GLU A 193 0.62 5.87 -3.21
CA GLU A 193 0.78 5.94 -4.66
C GLU A 193 -0.59 6.13 -5.34
N PRO A 194 -0.69 6.85 -6.49
CA PRO A 194 0.36 7.56 -7.24
C PRO A 194 0.92 8.74 -6.45
N ILE A 195 2.25 8.91 -6.48
CA ILE A 195 2.92 10.05 -5.83
C ILE A 195 2.59 11.32 -6.64
N PRO A 196 1.82 12.26 -6.08
CA PRO A 196 1.47 13.49 -6.79
C PRO A 196 2.69 14.41 -6.89
N THR A 197 2.76 15.22 -7.95
CA THR A 197 3.87 16.17 -8.11
C THR A 197 3.83 17.23 -7.00
N PRO A 198 4.97 17.88 -6.68
CA PRO A 198 5.00 18.94 -5.66
C PRO A 198 3.99 20.06 -5.91
N GLU A 199 3.77 20.43 -7.17
CA GLU A 199 2.79 21.44 -7.60
C GLU A 199 1.35 21.01 -7.33
N GLU A 200 1.02 19.73 -7.56
CA GLU A 200 -0.30 19.19 -7.24
C GLU A 200 -0.59 19.16 -5.74
N LYS A 201 0.45 18.92 -4.93
CA LYS A 201 0.34 18.98 -3.47
C LYS A 201 0.10 20.38 -2.98
N GLU A 202 0.77 21.38 -3.53
CA GLU A 202 0.57 22.77 -3.14
C GLU A 202 -0.84 23.24 -3.48
N LYS A 203 -1.32 22.92 -4.69
CA LYS A 203 -2.71 23.19 -5.10
C LYS A 203 -3.72 22.48 -4.20
N PHE A 204 -3.45 21.24 -3.79
CA PHE A 204 -4.33 20.50 -2.89
C PHE A 204 -4.30 21.05 -1.46
N LYS A 205 -3.14 21.46 -0.94
CA LYS A 205 -3.01 22.12 0.36
C LYS A 205 -3.72 23.47 0.37
N ALA A 206 -3.59 24.26 -0.70
CA ALA A 206 -4.30 25.51 -0.87
C ALA A 206 -5.83 25.29 -0.95
N ALA A 207 -6.28 24.29 -1.71
CA ALA A 207 -7.69 23.91 -1.78
C ALA A 207 -8.23 23.40 -0.43
N GLN A 208 -7.45 22.62 0.32
CA GLN A 208 -7.82 22.19 1.66
C GLN A 208 -7.86 23.35 2.66
N LYS A 209 -6.92 24.29 2.58
CA LYS A 209 -6.91 25.48 3.43
C LYS A 209 -8.15 26.34 3.16
N ALA A 210 -8.45 26.61 1.89
CA ALA A 210 -9.65 27.34 1.49
C ALA A 210 -10.94 26.60 1.88
N ALA A 211 -10.97 25.27 1.78
CA ALA A 211 -12.11 24.45 2.21
C ALA A 211 -12.25 24.44 3.74
N ALA A 212 -11.15 24.38 4.49
CA ALA A 212 -11.15 24.44 5.96
C ALA A 212 -11.59 25.81 6.46
N GLU A 213 -11.14 26.90 5.82
CA GLU A 213 -11.58 28.27 6.11
C GLU A 213 -13.08 28.45 5.83
N LYS A 214 -13.59 27.92 4.70
CA LYS A 214 -15.03 27.92 4.40
C LYS A 214 -15.82 27.07 5.40
N LYS A 215 -15.30 25.92 5.82
CA LYS A 215 -15.96 25.04 6.80
C LYS A 215 -15.95 25.65 8.20
N ALA A 216 -14.87 26.35 8.57
CA ALA A 216 -14.78 27.11 9.81
C ALA A 216 -15.73 28.31 9.80
N ALA A 217 -15.84 29.03 8.68
CA ALA A 217 -16.81 30.11 8.52
C ALA A 217 -18.26 29.60 8.57
N ALA A 218 -18.55 28.47 7.90
CA ALA A 218 -19.88 27.84 7.94
C ALA A 218 -20.22 27.27 9.33
N ALA A 219 -19.25 26.70 10.05
CA ALA A 219 -19.45 26.23 11.42
C ALA A 219 -19.68 27.40 12.40
N LYS A 220 -19.02 28.54 12.18
CA LYS A 220 -19.25 29.76 12.96
C LYS A 220 -20.66 30.33 12.72
N ALA A 221 -21.10 30.38 11.46
CA ALA A 221 -22.45 30.81 11.09
C ALA A 221 -23.56 29.85 11.58
N ALA A 222 -23.29 28.55 11.64
CA ALA A 222 -24.21 27.54 12.21
C ALA A 222 -24.29 27.61 13.75
N ALA A 223 -23.21 28.02 14.42
CA ALA A 223 -23.19 28.23 15.88
C ALA A 223 -23.95 29.50 16.30
N GLU A 224 -23.90 30.58 15.50
CA GLU A 224 -24.67 31.82 15.77
C GLU A 224 -26.18 31.67 15.52
N THR A 225 -26.60 30.69 14.71
CA THR A 225 -28.04 30.41 14.43
C THR A 225 -28.67 29.40 15.38
N ALA A 226 -27.90 28.76 16.27
CA ALA A 226 -28.35 27.73 17.21
C ALA A 226 -28.48 28.21 18.68
N ALA A 227 -28.31 29.51 18.97
CA ALA A 227 -28.64 30.06 20.28
C ALA A 227 -30.17 30.09 20.43
N PRO A 228 -30.78 29.26 21.31
CA PRO A 228 -32.22 29.31 21.52
C PRO A 228 -32.55 30.62 22.23
N LYS A 229 -33.57 31.34 21.72
CA LYS A 229 -34.29 32.36 22.49
C LYS A 229 -34.84 31.66 23.74
N ALA A 230 -34.25 31.94 24.89
CA ALA A 230 -34.85 31.65 26.18
C ALA A 230 -35.82 32.78 26.51
N GLU A 231 -37.12 32.50 26.39
CA GLU A 231 -38.22 33.22 27.04
C GLU A 231 -38.64 32.45 28.30
#